data_AF-A0A7W0T589-F1
#
_entry.id   AF-A0A7W0T589-F1
#
_cell.length_a   1.000
_cell.length_b   1.000
_cell.length_c   1.000
_cell.angle_alpha   90.00
_cell.angle_beta   90.00
_cell.angle_gamma   90.00
#
_symmetry.space_group_name_H-M   'P 1'
#
loop_
_entity.id
_entity.type
_entity.pdbx_description
1 polymer ?
#
loop_
_entity_poly.entity_id
_entity_poly.type
_entity_poly.pdbx_seq_one_letter_code
_entity_poly.pdbx_strand_id
1 'polypeptide(L)'
;MASKKTPKSANTKSKAAIKKAPVKKVTEKKVKPGKVDTGPRHPHGRLEATHKTKADLAKSLAAAVARTDEDTDLVEARLKTASNAQLLRLQKTNERVKQKYGGRDQMIEAITKAEKKGADKDYLAKLGSYSLPQLLDLATSSERRARS
;
A
#
# COMPACT_ATOMS: atom_id res chain seq x y z
N MET A 1 35.55 68.23 0.41
CA MET A 1 35.59 67.05 -0.50
C MET A 1 34.35 66.22 -0.19
N ALA A 2 33.35 66.09 -1.08
CA ALA A 2 33.32 65.48 -2.42
C ALA A 2 32.80 64.02 -2.38
N SER A 3 31.52 63.82 -2.82
CA SER A 3 30.94 62.55 -3.30
C SER A 3 30.82 61.39 -2.28
N LYS A 4 29.95 60.37 -2.37
CA LYS A 4 28.72 59.99 -3.14
C LYS A 4 28.04 58.89 -2.25
N LYS A 5 26.79 58.44 -2.39
CA LYS A 5 25.76 58.48 -3.46
C LYS A 5 24.35 58.48 -2.81
N THR A 6 23.29 58.52 -3.61
CA THR A 6 21.86 58.39 -3.22
C THR A 6 21.21 57.20 -3.99
N PRO A 7 19.87 57.03 -4.07
CA PRO A 7 18.92 56.64 -3.02
C PRO A 7 17.97 55.50 -3.48
N LYS A 8 16.99 55.08 -2.65
CA LYS A 8 15.53 55.19 -2.95
C LYS A 8 14.64 54.40 -1.97
N SER A 9 13.99 55.14 -1.08
CA SER A 9 12.65 54.82 -0.58
C SER A 9 11.69 55.88 -1.12
N ALA A 10 10.63 55.44 -1.81
CA ALA A 10 9.41 56.19 -2.15
C ALA A 10 8.49 55.17 -2.88
N ASN A 11 7.41 54.65 -2.29
CA ASN A 11 6.15 55.31 -1.90
C ASN A 11 5.38 55.92 -3.08
N THR A 12 4.37 55.20 -3.57
CA THR A 12 3.22 55.78 -4.27
C THR A 12 1.93 54.97 -4.03
N LYS A 13 1.12 55.47 -3.08
CA LYS A 13 -0.34 55.67 -3.19
C LYS A 13 -1.13 54.74 -4.13
N SER A 14 -1.91 53.83 -3.55
CA SER A 14 -3.09 53.23 -4.21
C SER A 14 -4.37 53.88 -3.67
N LYS A 15 -5.06 54.67 -4.51
CA LYS A 15 -6.39 55.22 -4.21
C LYS A 15 -7.35 54.93 -5.37
N ALA A 16 -8.47 54.28 -5.04
CA ALA A 16 -9.70 54.13 -5.82
C ALA A 16 -9.65 53.47 -7.21
N ALA A 17 -10.31 52.31 -7.35
CA ALA A 17 -11.32 52.07 -8.39
C ALA A 17 -12.15 50.81 -8.07
N ILE A 18 -13.43 50.99 -7.74
CA ILE A 18 -14.42 49.91 -7.75
C ILE A 18 -14.88 49.69 -9.20
N LYS A 19 -14.95 48.44 -9.69
CA LYS A 19 -16.03 47.94 -10.57
C LYS A 19 -15.92 46.44 -10.92
N LYS A 20 -17.02 45.74 -10.64
CA LYS A 20 -17.61 44.61 -11.41
C LYS A 20 -16.83 43.28 -11.49
N ALA A 21 -17.33 42.29 -10.76
CA ALA A 21 -17.49 40.92 -11.28
C ALA A 21 -18.42 40.95 -12.52
N PRO A 22 -18.34 40.03 -13.51
CA PRO A 22 -18.42 38.59 -13.26
C PRO A 22 -17.54 37.71 -14.20
N VAL A 23 -17.93 36.44 -14.32
CA VAL A 23 -17.49 35.38 -15.25
C VAL A 23 -16.45 34.40 -14.68
N LYS A 24 -16.91 33.14 -14.55
CA LYS A 24 -16.13 31.97 -14.17
C LYS A 24 -15.07 31.68 -15.23
N LYS A 25 -13.80 31.58 -14.81
CA LYS A 25 -12.82 30.73 -15.51
C LYS A 25 -12.02 30.01 -14.44
N VAL A 26 -12.34 28.72 -14.24
CA VAL A 26 -11.55 27.84 -13.36
C VAL A 26 -10.23 27.60 -14.08
N THR A 27 -9.25 28.47 -13.83
CA THR A 27 -7.88 28.24 -14.29
C THR A 27 -7.28 27.15 -13.43
N GLU A 28 -7.15 25.97 -14.02
CA GLU A 28 -6.47 24.82 -13.43
C GLU A 28 -5.07 25.27 -12.98
N LYS A 29 -4.90 25.44 -11.66
CA LYS A 29 -3.58 25.63 -11.08
C LYS A 29 -2.82 24.33 -11.28
N LYS A 30 -1.97 24.31 -12.30
CA LYS A 30 -1.00 23.24 -12.60
C LYS A 30 -0.24 22.90 -11.32
N VAL A 31 -0.69 21.85 -10.63
CA VAL A 31 -0.11 21.41 -9.37
C VAL A 31 1.30 20.93 -9.69
N LYS A 32 2.31 21.70 -9.26
CA LYS A 32 3.69 21.20 -9.19
C LYS A 32 3.62 19.89 -8.40
N PRO A 33 4.10 18.74 -8.91
CA PRO A 33 3.92 17.47 -8.24
C PRO A 33 4.45 17.61 -6.82
N GLY A 34 3.53 17.57 -5.85
CA GLY A 34 3.87 17.68 -4.45
C GLY A 34 4.90 16.61 -4.16
N LYS A 35 5.98 16.99 -3.47
CA LYS A 35 7.02 16.05 -3.07
C LYS A 35 6.36 15.06 -2.11
N VAL A 36 5.86 13.95 -2.65
CA VAL A 36 5.29 12.88 -1.86
C VAL A 36 6.34 12.48 -0.84
N ASP A 37 5.99 12.57 0.44
CA ASP A 37 6.78 12.02 1.52
C ASP A 37 6.72 10.49 1.42
N THR A 38 7.48 9.97 0.46
CA THR A 38 7.82 8.57 0.37
C THR A 38 8.62 8.27 1.62
N GLY A 39 7.95 7.71 2.63
CA GLY A 39 8.57 7.26 3.87
C GLY A 39 9.79 6.37 3.61
N PRO A 40 10.67 6.18 4.62
CA PRO A 40 12.07 5.81 4.47
C PRO A 40 12.37 4.90 3.27
N ARG A 41 13.19 5.40 2.32
CA ARG A 41 13.49 4.69 1.07
C ARG A 41 14.04 3.28 1.31
N HIS A 42 14.76 3.07 2.40
CA HIS A 42 15.32 1.79 2.81
C HIS A 42 14.31 0.93 3.61
N PRO A 43 14.34 -0.40 3.50
CA PRO A 43 13.33 -1.28 4.12
C PRO A 43 13.38 -1.31 5.66
N HIS A 44 14.52 -0.97 6.28
CA HIS A 44 14.67 -0.93 7.74
C HIS A 44 13.81 0.18 8.38
N GLY A 45 14.09 1.44 8.05
CA GLY A 45 13.33 2.59 8.56
C GLY A 45 11.84 2.56 8.20
N ARG A 46 11.45 1.89 7.11
CA ARG A 46 10.03 1.63 6.81
C ARG A 46 9.39 0.68 7.82
N LEU A 47 10.12 -0.33 8.30
CA LEU A 47 9.65 -1.27 9.32
C LEU A 47 9.58 -0.59 10.70
N GLU A 48 10.61 0.17 11.07
CA GLU A 48 10.64 0.93 12.34
C GLU A 48 9.49 1.94 12.42
N ALA A 49 9.24 2.68 11.33
CA ALA A 49 8.18 3.69 11.27
C ALA A 49 6.76 3.12 11.42
N THR A 50 6.50 1.87 11.06
CA THR A 50 5.14 1.28 11.12
C THR A 50 4.95 0.20 12.18
N HIS A 51 6.01 -0.52 12.59
CA HIS A 51 5.89 -1.69 13.47
C HIS A 51 6.86 -1.70 14.67
N LYS A 52 7.69 -0.66 14.83
CA LYS A 52 8.75 -0.54 15.88
C LYS A 52 9.85 -1.59 15.80
N THR A 53 9.53 -2.88 15.86
CA THR A 53 10.52 -3.97 15.78
C THR A 53 10.15 -5.04 14.75
N LYS A 54 11.17 -5.75 14.26
CA LYS A 54 11.03 -6.89 13.35
C LYS A 54 10.24 -8.05 13.98
N ALA A 55 10.43 -8.27 15.29
CA ALA A 55 9.82 -9.38 16.01
C ALA A 55 8.29 -9.18 16.16
N ASP A 56 7.84 -7.96 16.42
CA ASP A 56 6.41 -7.65 16.57
C ASP A 56 5.66 -7.78 15.24
N LEU A 57 6.30 -7.36 14.14
CA LEU A 57 5.80 -7.61 12.80
C LEU A 57 5.70 -9.13 12.54
N ALA A 58 6.76 -9.90 12.82
CA ALA A 58 6.76 -11.36 12.63
C ALA A 58 5.62 -12.06 13.42
N LYS A 59 5.43 -11.72 14.70
CA LYS A 59 4.30 -12.18 15.53
C LYS A 59 2.95 -11.88 14.89
N SER A 60 2.73 -10.63 14.49
CA SER A 60 1.45 -10.18 13.90
C SER A 60 1.11 -10.87 12.57
N LEU A 61 2.13 -11.32 11.84
CA LEU A 61 1.95 -12.04 10.57
C LEU A 61 1.89 -13.55 10.74
N ALA A 62 2.49 -14.14 11.79
CA ALA A 62 2.53 -15.58 11.98
C ALA A 62 1.12 -16.20 11.97
N ALA A 63 0.22 -15.72 12.83
CA ALA A 63 -1.17 -16.19 12.90
C ALA A 63 -2.00 -15.97 11.62
N ALA A 64 -1.60 -15.06 10.74
CA ALA A 64 -2.33 -14.74 9.52
C ALA A 64 -1.69 -15.32 8.24
N VAL A 65 -0.52 -15.95 8.35
CA VAL A 65 0.23 -16.56 7.25
C VAL A 65 0.41 -18.07 7.46
N ALA A 66 0.34 -18.54 8.72
CA ALA A 66 0.21 -19.95 9.03
C ALA A 66 -0.89 -20.61 8.19
N ARG A 67 -0.58 -21.80 7.68
CA ARG A 67 -1.54 -22.67 6.99
C ARG A 67 -2.31 -23.49 8.01
N THR A 68 -3.35 -24.17 7.53
CA THR A 68 -4.16 -25.13 8.29
C THR A 68 -3.33 -26.17 9.05
N ASP A 69 -2.15 -26.50 8.54
CA ASP A 69 -1.28 -27.59 8.99
C ASP A 69 0.11 -27.10 9.43
N GLU A 70 0.30 -25.78 9.68
CA GLU A 70 1.58 -25.20 10.11
C GLU A 70 1.47 -24.53 11.50
N ASP A 71 2.32 -24.95 12.45
CA ASP A 71 2.41 -24.33 13.78
C ASP A 71 2.79 -22.84 13.69
N THR A 72 2.01 -21.99 14.37
CA THR A 72 2.23 -20.53 14.39
C THR A 72 3.61 -20.16 14.89
N ASP A 73 4.16 -20.91 15.85
CA ASP A 73 5.44 -20.61 16.50
C ASP A 73 6.62 -20.94 15.57
N LEU A 74 6.52 -22.03 14.79
CA LEU A 74 7.49 -22.36 13.75
C LEU A 74 7.43 -21.33 12.59
N VAL A 75 6.23 -20.85 12.26
CA VAL A 75 6.06 -19.75 11.29
C VAL A 75 6.65 -18.45 11.83
N GLU A 76 6.42 -18.08 13.09
CA GLU A 76 7.03 -16.91 13.72
C GLU A 76 8.57 -16.99 13.74
N ALA A 77 9.13 -18.14 14.09
CA ALA A 77 10.58 -18.38 14.06
C ALA A 77 11.17 -18.18 12.65
N ARG A 78 10.50 -18.70 11.61
CA ARG A 78 10.89 -18.49 10.19
C ARG A 78 10.72 -17.03 9.75
N LEU A 79 9.69 -16.31 10.23
CA LEU A 79 9.49 -14.90 9.93
C LEU A 79 10.51 -14.00 10.63
N LYS A 80 11.00 -14.37 11.82
CA LYS A 80 12.10 -13.68 12.51
C LYS A 80 13.42 -13.75 11.73
N THR A 81 13.69 -14.80 10.97
CA THR A 81 14.91 -14.91 10.13
C THR A 81 14.76 -14.23 8.77
N ALA A 82 13.54 -14.17 8.20
CA ALA A 82 13.25 -13.49 6.93
C ALA A 82 13.71 -12.02 6.87
N SER A 83 13.99 -11.49 5.68
CA SER A 83 14.45 -10.09 5.52
C SER A 83 13.34 -9.06 5.78
N ASN A 84 13.71 -7.86 6.24
CA ASN A 84 12.75 -6.77 6.49
C ASN A 84 11.94 -6.39 5.23
N ALA A 85 12.53 -6.53 4.04
CA ALA A 85 11.84 -6.31 2.77
C ALA A 85 10.78 -7.39 2.46
N GLN A 86 11.06 -8.66 2.77
CA GLN A 86 10.09 -9.75 2.66
C GLN A 86 8.94 -9.56 3.65
N LEU A 87 9.23 -9.18 4.89
CA LEU A 87 8.22 -8.92 5.93
C LEU A 87 7.25 -7.79 5.54
N LEU A 88 7.76 -6.66 5.06
CA LEU A 88 6.93 -5.55 4.54
C LEU A 88 6.15 -5.93 3.27
N ARG A 89 6.67 -6.86 2.44
CA ARG A 89 5.90 -7.39 1.30
C ARG A 89 4.78 -8.31 1.78
N LEU A 90 5.04 -9.18 2.75
CA LEU A 90 4.09 -10.13 3.31
C LEU A 90 2.92 -9.42 4.00
N GLN A 91 3.21 -8.37 4.78
CA GLN A 91 2.22 -7.44 5.34
C GLN A 91 1.29 -6.90 4.25
N LYS A 92 1.84 -6.29 3.19
CA LYS A 92 1.04 -5.72 2.09
C LYS A 92 0.20 -6.75 1.34
N THR A 93 0.68 -7.99 1.20
CA THR A 93 -0.12 -9.08 0.63
C THR A 93 -1.27 -9.44 1.55
N ASN A 94 -1.03 -9.56 2.86
CA ASN A 94 -2.04 -9.86 3.87
C ASN A 94 -3.13 -8.78 3.92
N GLU A 95 -2.74 -7.49 3.94
CA GLU A 95 -3.66 -6.36 3.82
C GLU A 95 -4.52 -6.42 2.55
N ARG A 96 -3.92 -6.74 1.40
CA ARG A 96 -4.65 -6.90 0.14
C ARG A 96 -5.64 -8.05 0.17
N VAL A 97 -5.29 -9.19 0.79
CA VAL A 97 -6.22 -10.32 0.96
C VAL A 97 -7.38 -9.92 1.86
N LYS A 98 -7.10 -9.30 3.01
CA LYS A 98 -8.14 -8.80 3.93
C LYS A 98 -9.07 -7.77 3.26
N GLN A 99 -8.51 -6.85 2.47
CA GLN A 99 -9.29 -5.82 1.77
C GLN A 99 -10.14 -6.35 0.61
N LYS A 100 -9.67 -7.37 -0.12
CA LYS A 100 -10.35 -7.90 -1.31
C LYS A 100 -11.26 -9.09 -1.05
N TYR A 101 -10.82 -10.00 -0.20
CA TYR A 101 -11.45 -11.29 0.02
C TYR A 101 -11.88 -11.49 1.49
N GLY A 102 -11.45 -10.65 2.42
CA GLY A 102 -11.73 -10.78 3.87
C GLY A 102 -10.78 -11.75 4.58
N GLY A 103 -10.51 -12.92 4.00
CA GLY A 103 -9.62 -13.93 4.58
C GLY A 103 -9.06 -14.94 3.58
N ARG A 104 -8.28 -15.92 4.08
CA ARG A 104 -7.71 -17.01 3.27
C ARG A 104 -8.80 -17.90 2.68
N ASP A 105 -9.76 -18.31 3.50
CA ASP A 105 -10.80 -19.28 3.11
C ASP A 105 -11.76 -18.67 2.09
N GLN A 106 -12.16 -17.41 2.32
CA GLN A 106 -12.97 -16.63 1.37
C GLN A 106 -12.25 -16.37 0.04
N MET A 107 -10.91 -16.26 0.03
CA MET A 107 -10.11 -16.22 -1.19
C MET A 107 -10.08 -17.58 -1.92
N ILE A 108 -10.00 -18.69 -1.18
CA ILE A 108 -10.11 -20.05 -1.73
C ILE A 108 -11.49 -20.26 -2.36
N GLU A 109 -12.57 -19.86 -1.68
CA GLU A 109 -13.93 -19.86 -2.24
C GLU A 109 -14.05 -19.00 -3.50
N ALA A 110 -13.44 -17.82 -3.53
CA ALA A 110 -13.48 -16.94 -4.71
C ALA A 110 -12.77 -17.59 -5.91
N ILE A 111 -11.63 -18.27 -5.69
CA ILE A 111 -10.91 -19.03 -6.71
C ILE A 111 -11.78 -20.19 -7.23
N THR A 112 -12.35 -21.01 -6.35
CA THR A 112 -13.12 -22.20 -6.77
C THR A 112 -14.44 -21.85 -7.47
N LYS A 113 -15.09 -20.74 -7.07
CA LYS A 113 -16.24 -20.16 -7.78
C LYS A 113 -15.85 -19.67 -9.18
N ALA A 114 -14.72 -18.98 -9.31
CA ALA A 114 -14.23 -18.48 -10.61
C ALA A 114 -13.77 -19.62 -11.56
N GLU A 115 -13.13 -20.67 -11.05
CA GLU A 115 -12.72 -21.84 -11.83
C GLU A 115 -13.84 -22.87 -12.05
N LYS A 116 -15.02 -22.69 -11.43
CA LYS A 116 -16.14 -23.65 -11.41
C LYS A 116 -15.75 -25.04 -10.87
N LYS A 117 -14.75 -25.11 -9.98
CA LYS A 117 -14.20 -26.34 -9.37
C LYS A 117 -14.51 -26.48 -7.88
N GLY A 118 -15.61 -25.87 -7.41
CA GLY A 118 -16.00 -25.90 -5.98
C GLY A 118 -16.25 -27.27 -5.38
N ALA A 119 -16.53 -28.29 -6.20
CA ALA A 119 -16.75 -29.67 -5.76
C ALA A 119 -15.50 -30.57 -5.84
N ASP A 120 -14.40 -30.08 -6.41
CA ASP A 120 -13.17 -30.84 -6.60
C ASP A 120 -12.31 -30.84 -5.33
N LYS A 121 -12.30 -31.98 -4.64
CA LYS A 121 -11.58 -32.16 -3.37
C LYS A 121 -10.06 -32.08 -3.54
N ASP A 122 -9.53 -32.58 -4.64
CA ASP A 122 -8.08 -32.56 -4.92
C ASP A 122 -7.62 -31.14 -5.23
N TYR A 123 -8.44 -30.38 -5.97
CA TYR A 123 -8.21 -28.96 -6.20
C TYR A 123 -8.28 -28.15 -4.89
N LEU A 124 -9.27 -28.40 -4.03
CA LEU A 124 -9.36 -27.75 -2.71
C LEU A 124 -8.14 -28.06 -1.82
N ALA A 125 -7.70 -29.31 -1.74
CA ALA A 125 -6.48 -29.70 -1.03
C ALA A 125 -5.22 -29.01 -1.60
N LYS A 126 -5.17 -28.87 -2.93
CA LYS A 126 -4.08 -28.14 -3.61
C LYS A 126 -4.08 -26.65 -3.27
N LEU A 127 -5.26 -26.01 -3.17
CA LEU A 127 -5.40 -24.63 -2.72
C LEU A 127 -4.98 -24.47 -1.24
N GLY A 128 -5.37 -25.41 -0.37
CA GLY A 128 -4.91 -25.47 1.03
C GLY A 128 -3.39 -25.52 1.16
N SER A 129 -2.71 -26.16 0.21
CA SER A 129 -1.24 -26.25 0.18
C SER A 129 -0.53 -24.95 -0.21
N TYR A 130 -1.18 -24.00 -0.91
CA TYR A 130 -0.50 -22.80 -1.42
C TYR A 130 -0.26 -21.73 -0.36
N SER A 131 0.85 -21.00 -0.50
CA SER A 131 1.11 -19.82 0.32
C SER A 131 0.14 -18.68 0.00
N LEU A 132 -0.14 -17.82 0.98
CA LEU A 132 -1.02 -16.65 0.83
C LEU A 132 -0.73 -15.78 -0.42
N PRO A 133 0.53 -15.43 -0.77
CA PRO A 133 0.81 -14.69 -2.01
C PRO A 133 0.55 -15.49 -3.31
N GLN A 134 0.69 -16.82 -3.31
CA GLN A 134 0.36 -17.67 -4.47
C GLN A 134 -1.15 -17.73 -4.69
N LEU A 135 -1.94 -17.84 -3.61
CA LEU A 135 -3.39 -17.78 -3.68
C LEU A 135 -3.89 -16.43 -4.19
N LEU A 136 -3.29 -15.31 -3.76
CA LEU A 136 -3.65 -13.99 -4.29
C LEU A 136 -3.38 -13.89 -5.79
N ASP A 137 -2.23 -14.38 -6.26
CA ASP A 137 -1.91 -14.39 -7.70
C ASP A 137 -2.91 -15.24 -8.48
N LEU A 138 -3.20 -16.45 -8.00
CA LEU A 138 -4.19 -17.36 -8.59
C LEU A 138 -5.60 -16.76 -8.62
N ALA A 139 -6.04 -16.08 -7.55
CA ALA A 139 -7.33 -15.39 -7.49
C ALA A 139 -7.41 -14.25 -8.52
N THR A 140 -6.34 -13.46 -8.66
CA THR A 140 -6.32 -12.41 -9.71
C THR A 140 -6.24 -12.99 -11.13
N SER A 141 -5.64 -14.17 -11.29
CA SER A 141 -5.62 -14.93 -12.56
C SER A 141 -6.99 -15.50 -12.90
N SER A 142 -7.69 -16.13 -11.95
CA SER A 142 -9.04 -16.68 -12.17
C SER A 142 -10.07 -15.57 -12.39
N GLU A 143 -9.98 -14.44 -11.67
CA GLU A 143 -10.78 -13.24 -11.95
C GLU A 143 -10.58 -12.69 -13.36
N ARG A 144 -9.34 -12.68 -13.87
CA ARG A 144 -9.06 -12.22 -15.24
C ARG A 144 -9.63 -13.18 -16.27
N ARG A 145 -9.43 -14.48 -16.09
CA ARG A 145 -9.95 -15.54 -16.97
C ARG A 145 -11.48 -15.65 -16.94
N ALA A 146 -12.13 -15.24 -15.86
CA ALA A 146 -13.59 -15.16 -15.78
C ALA A 146 -14.18 -13.88 -16.43
N ARG A 147 -13.35 -12.90 -16.80
CA ARG A 147 -13.74 -11.66 -17.49
C ARG A 147 -13.37 -11.62 -18.97
N SER A 148 -12.58 -12.60 -19.44
CA SER A 148 -12.15 -12.79 -20.84
C SER A 148 -13.03 -13.80 -21.55
#